data_AF-A0A355G4H4-F1
#
_entry.id   AF-A0A355G4H4-F1
#
_cell.length_a   1.000
_cell.length_b   1.000
_cell.length_c   1.000
_cell.angle_alpha   90.00
_cell.angle_beta   90.00
_cell.angle_gamma   90.00
#
_symmetry.space_group_name_H-M   'P 1'
#
loop_
_entity.id
_entity.type
_entity.pdbx_description
1 polymer ?
#
loop_
_entity_poly.entity_id
_entity_poly.type
_entity_poly.pdbx_seq_one_letter_code
_entity_poly.pdbx_strand_id
1 'polypeptide(L)'
;MGLTSALNTSLGGLSLNETSIDVLGNNIANAGTNGFKASNVLFTTQLSRTLSVGSRPTTSNGGTNPRQVGLGALSASIRKDFTQGSVTNSTSPSDLAIQGDGFFILDSPDGQVYSRNGNFELNSQSLLTNQSGFKVQGYGVDEDFNLVTTTLTDIQIPLGDLNVAQATQNVEIGGALLPTGVLGTQGSILTSDALTDAGNANAAITGTTLLTDVEATIGTPLFTVGETLEFTPSKGGRSLDPMTLQVTALTTAADFADFLDRTLGIQNGGGVPNDATTGAQPGVSINGGAFEIVGNSGTVNDIAVTIGNITSDGATVSMPFTKSASANGESAITDFVIFDSLGEPVTMKMTSVLESRSSNNTIFRYFLESADDNDGDIAVSSGTITFDSNGNVTNYTPNTFGISRVNTAADEMDVTIDLSNISGISSASAGSTLKLTLQDGSDPGTLASFVIDETGIINGVFDNGIIRTLGQITLSRFSNPQGLLEFGNSTFQEGVSSGPPFLVTPGNFGAGTIRAGS
;
A
#
# COMPACT_ATOMS: atom_id res chain seq x y z
N MET A 1 25.50 -82.22 5.48
CA MET A 1 25.30 -80.85 6.03
C MET A 1 25.85 -79.72 5.13
N GLY A 2 26.58 -79.98 4.03
CA GLY A 2 27.14 -78.91 3.18
C GLY A 2 26.29 -78.47 1.98
N LEU A 3 25.53 -79.40 1.36
CA LEU A 3 24.69 -79.09 0.19
C LEU A 3 23.45 -78.26 0.56
N THR A 4 22.80 -78.55 1.68
CA THR A 4 21.62 -77.80 2.15
C THR A 4 21.97 -76.36 2.54
N SER A 5 23.15 -76.13 3.15
CA SER A 5 23.60 -74.76 3.44
C SER A 5 23.97 -74.00 2.18
N ALA A 6 24.63 -74.65 1.20
CA ALA A 6 24.96 -74.03 -0.08
C ALA A 6 23.71 -73.60 -0.85
N LEU A 7 22.69 -74.47 -0.93
CA LEU A 7 21.42 -74.16 -1.59
C LEU A 7 20.64 -73.04 -0.89
N ASN A 8 20.60 -73.01 0.44
CA ASN A 8 19.94 -71.93 1.17
C ASN A 8 20.66 -70.58 0.99
N THR A 9 21.98 -70.58 0.96
CA THR A 9 22.77 -69.36 0.68
C THR A 9 22.57 -68.88 -0.77
N SER A 10 22.50 -69.78 -1.75
CA SER A 10 22.19 -69.44 -3.14
C SER A 10 20.75 -68.92 -3.31
N LEU A 11 19.77 -69.54 -2.64
CA LEU A 11 18.37 -69.09 -2.65
C LEU A 11 18.23 -67.70 -2.00
N GLY A 12 18.90 -67.47 -0.87
CA GLY A 12 18.95 -66.14 -0.23
C GLY A 12 19.57 -65.09 -1.16
N GLY A 13 20.66 -65.42 -1.86
CA GLY A 13 21.27 -64.54 -2.85
C GLY A 13 20.32 -64.20 -4.02
N LEU A 14 19.53 -65.15 -4.51
CA LEU A 14 18.54 -64.92 -5.56
C LEU A 14 17.41 -63.99 -5.08
N SER A 15 16.86 -64.23 -3.89
CA SER A 15 15.82 -63.38 -3.30
C SER A 15 16.30 -61.95 -3.06
N LEU A 16 17.57 -61.76 -2.67
CA LEU A 16 18.15 -60.42 -2.56
C LEU A 16 18.27 -59.72 -3.92
N ASN A 17 18.67 -60.46 -4.96
CA ASN A 17 18.72 -59.90 -6.32
C ASN A 17 17.32 -59.53 -6.83
N GLU A 18 16.28 -60.31 -6.50
CA GLU A 18 14.88 -59.97 -6.80
C GLU A 18 14.51 -58.62 -6.20
N THR A 19 14.75 -58.42 -4.89
CA THR A 19 14.49 -57.10 -4.26
C THR A 19 15.29 -55.96 -4.89
N SER A 20 16.52 -56.22 -5.35
CA SER A 20 17.33 -55.22 -6.06
C SER A 20 16.72 -54.86 -7.42
N ILE A 21 16.21 -55.86 -8.14
CA ILE A 21 15.58 -55.69 -9.44
C ILE A 21 14.25 -54.93 -9.30
N ASP A 22 13.47 -55.22 -8.26
CA ASP A 22 12.22 -54.51 -7.98
C ASP A 22 12.47 -53.02 -7.72
N VAL A 23 13.46 -52.69 -6.89
CA VAL A 23 13.85 -51.31 -6.61
C VAL A 23 14.38 -50.61 -7.86
N LEU A 24 15.21 -51.29 -8.67
CA LEU A 24 15.68 -50.75 -9.94
C LEU A 24 14.52 -50.51 -10.92
N GLY A 25 13.59 -51.46 -11.03
CA GLY A 25 12.41 -51.36 -11.89
C GLY A 25 11.53 -50.19 -11.49
N ASN A 26 11.32 -49.99 -10.19
CA ASN A 26 10.59 -48.82 -9.66
C ASN A 26 11.31 -47.51 -10.00
N ASN A 27 12.63 -47.43 -9.80
CA ASN A 27 13.41 -46.24 -10.14
C ASN A 27 13.31 -45.90 -11.65
N ILE A 28 13.38 -46.92 -12.53
CA ILE A 28 13.26 -46.73 -13.98
C ILE A 28 11.85 -46.26 -14.34
N ALA A 29 10.81 -46.87 -13.76
CA ALA A 29 9.42 -46.49 -14.02
C ALA A 29 9.13 -45.04 -13.60
N ASN A 30 9.75 -44.56 -12.53
CA ASN A 30 9.56 -43.21 -12.00
C ASN A 30 10.61 -42.20 -12.47
N ALA A 31 11.48 -42.54 -13.42
CA ALA A 31 12.54 -41.65 -13.90
C ALA A 31 12.04 -40.31 -14.47
N GLY A 32 10.80 -40.25 -14.94
CA GLY A 32 10.15 -39.02 -15.43
C GLY A 32 9.24 -38.32 -14.41
N THR A 33 9.12 -38.82 -13.19
CA THR A 33 8.24 -38.24 -12.18
C THR A 33 8.95 -37.14 -11.39
N ASN A 34 8.37 -35.95 -11.35
CA ASN A 34 8.91 -34.82 -10.61
C ASN A 34 8.90 -35.08 -9.10
N GLY A 35 9.98 -34.71 -8.42
CA GLY A 35 10.13 -34.89 -6.98
C GLY A 35 10.36 -36.34 -6.52
N PHE A 36 10.47 -37.32 -7.43
CA PHE A 36 10.79 -38.70 -7.08
C PHE A 36 12.21 -38.81 -6.49
N LYS A 37 12.35 -39.64 -5.45
CA LYS A 37 13.64 -39.94 -4.80
C LYS A 37 13.97 -41.42 -5.01
N ALA A 38 15.04 -41.67 -5.76
CA ALA A 38 15.49 -43.01 -6.09
C ALA A 38 15.85 -43.80 -4.83
N SER A 39 15.56 -45.10 -4.83
CA SER A 39 15.89 -45.99 -3.72
C SER A 39 17.05 -46.90 -4.07
N ASN A 40 17.88 -47.23 -3.07
CA ASN A 40 19.01 -48.14 -3.18
C ASN A 40 18.92 -49.23 -2.10
N VAL A 41 19.18 -50.47 -2.49
CA VAL A 41 19.24 -51.62 -1.56
C VAL A 41 20.67 -51.78 -1.06
N LEU A 42 20.84 -51.82 0.26
CA LEU A 42 22.12 -52.10 0.89
C LEU A 42 22.14 -53.53 1.42
N PHE A 43 23.16 -54.30 1.02
CA PHE A 43 23.35 -55.66 1.49
C PHE A 43 24.41 -55.72 2.59
N THR A 44 24.17 -56.54 3.61
CA THR A 44 25.16 -56.87 4.64
C THR A 44 25.42 -58.37 4.66
N THR A 45 26.60 -58.80 5.11
CA THR A 45 26.87 -60.23 5.27
C THR A 45 26.14 -60.75 6.51
N GLN A 46 25.53 -61.93 6.43
CA GLN A 46 24.69 -62.46 7.52
C GLN A 46 25.55 -62.91 8.72
N LEU A 47 26.38 -63.94 8.51
CA LEU A 47 27.28 -64.54 9.49
C LEU A 47 28.46 -65.17 8.76
N SER A 48 29.66 -65.19 9.36
CA SER A 48 30.78 -66.00 8.89
C SER A 48 31.03 -67.17 9.84
N ARG A 49 31.24 -68.37 9.28
CA ARG A 49 31.66 -69.55 10.03
C ARG A 49 33.18 -69.65 9.99
N THR A 50 33.83 -69.48 11.14
CA THR A 50 35.28 -69.69 11.27
C THR A 50 35.60 -71.18 11.33
N LEU A 51 36.26 -71.68 10.28
CA LEU A 51 36.75 -73.06 10.19
C LEU A 51 38.16 -73.21 10.80
N SER A 52 38.97 -72.15 10.80
CA SER A 52 40.24 -72.08 11.51
C SER A 52 40.53 -70.62 11.88
N VAL A 53 41.00 -70.36 13.10
CA VAL A 53 41.35 -69.03 13.60
C VAL A 53 42.73 -68.55 13.12
N GLY A 54 43.47 -69.40 12.41
CA GLY A 54 44.87 -69.15 12.06
C GLY A 54 45.81 -69.32 13.25
N SER A 55 47.12 -69.28 13.00
CA SER A 55 48.15 -69.40 14.03
C SER A 55 49.30 -68.44 13.79
N ARG A 56 49.92 -67.95 14.86
CA ARG A 56 51.06 -67.03 14.80
C ARG A 56 52.31 -67.75 14.25
N PRO A 57 53.17 -67.07 13.46
CA PRO A 57 54.43 -67.65 13.00
C PRO A 57 55.36 -68.02 14.16
N THR A 58 56.04 -69.16 14.05
CA THR A 58 57.09 -69.63 14.98
C THR A 58 58.40 -69.87 14.21
N THR A 59 59.49 -70.14 14.93
CA THR A 59 60.84 -70.34 14.35
C THR A 59 60.94 -71.48 13.32
N SER A 60 59.95 -72.38 13.25
CA SER A 60 59.91 -73.50 12.30
C SER A 60 58.67 -73.49 11.39
N ASN A 61 57.74 -72.52 11.52
CA ASN A 61 56.51 -72.51 10.74
C ASN A 61 55.99 -71.09 10.51
N GLY A 62 55.61 -70.75 9.27
CA GLY A 62 55.30 -69.38 8.82
C GLY A 62 53.97 -68.79 9.29
N GLY A 63 53.27 -69.46 10.22
CA GLY A 63 51.90 -69.12 10.61
C GLY A 63 50.86 -69.58 9.58
N THR A 64 49.59 -69.57 9.96
CA THR A 64 48.49 -69.94 9.04
C THR A 64 47.38 -68.90 9.08
N ASN A 65 46.78 -68.62 7.92
CA ASN A 65 45.68 -67.66 7.82
C ASN A 65 44.38 -68.26 8.39
N PRO A 66 43.52 -67.42 9.01
CA PRO A 66 42.18 -67.85 9.37
C PRO A 66 41.40 -68.24 8.12
N ARG A 67 40.64 -69.34 8.22
CA ARG A 67 39.72 -69.79 7.19
C ARG A 67 38.31 -69.56 7.68
N GLN A 68 37.59 -68.67 7.02
CA GLN A 68 36.19 -68.39 7.31
C GLN A 68 35.35 -68.59 6.04
N VAL A 69 34.13 -69.07 6.21
CA VAL A 69 33.16 -69.23 5.11
C VAL A 69 31.94 -68.38 5.44
N GLY A 70 31.55 -67.46 4.54
CA GLY A 70 30.34 -66.66 4.69
C GLY A 70 29.09 -67.52 4.52
N LEU A 71 28.06 -67.24 5.32
CA LEU A 71 26.76 -67.93 5.29
C LEU A 71 25.72 -67.21 4.42
N GLY A 72 26.13 -66.18 3.67
CA GLY A 72 25.28 -65.40 2.77
C GLY A 72 25.21 -63.92 3.15
N ALA A 73 24.19 -63.26 2.60
CA ALA A 73 23.91 -61.85 2.83
C ALA A 73 22.44 -61.66 3.22
N LEU A 74 22.12 -60.48 3.74
CA LEU A 74 20.76 -60.01 4.04
C LEU A 74 20.59 -58.59 3.47
N SER A 75 19.35 -58.22 3.15
CA SER A 75 18.99 -56.83 2.85
C SER A 75 19.00 -56.08 4.18
N ALA A 76 19.94 -55.14 4.33
CA ALA A 76 20.09 -54.35 5.54
C ALA A 76 19.09 -53.21 5.59
N SER A 77 18.84 -52.55 4.45
CA SER A 77 17.88 -51.47 4.31
C SER A 77 17.65 -51.16 2.84
N ILE A 78 16.43 -50.71 2.52
CA ILE A 78 16.15 -49.93 1.31
C ILE A 78 16.15 -48.47 1.75
N ARG A 79 17.04 -47.65 1.18
CA ARG A 79 17.18 -46.23 1.55
C ARG A 79 16.93 -45.35 0.34
N LYS A 80 16.24 -44.24 0.57
CA LYS A 80 16.05 -43.19 -0.43
C LYS A 80 17.28 -42.32 -0.53
N ASP A 81 17.63 -41.96 -1.74
CA ASP A 81 18.62 -40.93 -2.03
C ASP A 81 17.92 -39.57 -2.09
N PHE A 82 18.15 -38.73 -1.08
CA PHE A 82 17.59 -37.37 -1.03
C PHE A 82 18.47 -36.31 -1.70
N THR A 83 19.56 -36.71 -2.36
CA THR A 83 20.40 -35.77 -3.11
C THR A 83 19.58 -34.97 -4.13
N GLN A 84 20.05 -33.76 -4.40
CA GLN A 84 19.38 -32.82 -5.30
C GLN A 84 19.63 -33.22 -6.76
N GLY A 85 18.54 -33.28 -7.54
CA GLY A 85 18.61 -33.43 -8.99
C GLY A 85 18.74 -32.09 -9.71
N SER A 86 18.90 -32.11 -11.03
CA SER A 86 18.88 -30.88 -11.84
C SER A 86 17.51 -30.22 -11.77
N VAL A 87 17.50 -28.91 -11.55
CA VAL A 87 16.28 -28.10 -11.60
C VAL A 87 16.05 -27.64 -13.04
N THR A 88 14.89 -27.96 -13.60
CA THR A 88 14.44 -27.50 -14.93
C THR A 88 13.76 -26.13 -14.81
N ASN A 89 13.35 -25.51 -15.91
CA ASN A 89 12.51 -24.31 -15.86
C ASN A 89 11.09 -24.69 -16.26
N SER A 90 10.09 -24.09 -15.62
CA SER A 90 8.67 -24.17 -15.95
C SER A 90 8.15 -22.83 -16.47
N THR A 91 7.02 -22.87 -17.16
CA THR A 91 6.29 -21.66 -17.59
C THR A 91 5.26 -21.20 -16.57
N SER A 92 4.88 -22.03 -15.60
CA SER A 92 3.91 -21.66 -14.57
C SER A 92 4.58 -20.97 -13.39
N PRO A 93 4.08 -19.80 -12.90
CA PRO A 93 4.61 -19.14 -11.72
C PRO A 93 4.32 -19.90 -10.41
N SER A 94 3.33 -20.80 -10.42
CA SER A 94 2.98 -21.65 -9.28
C SER A 94 3.89 -22.87 -9.13
N ASP A 95 4.69 -23.21 -10.15
CA ASP A 95 5.63 -24.31 -10.08
C ASP A 95 6.88 -23.90 -9.31
N LEU A 96 7.20 -24.66 -8.27
CA LEU A 96 8.27 -24.37 -7.33
C LEU A 96 9.25 -25.53 -7.22
N ALA A 97 10.53 -25.22 -7.11
CA ALA A 97 11.56 -26.17 -6.72
C ALA A 97 12.28 -25.68 -5.47
N ILE A 98 12.59 -26.58 -4.53
CA ILE A 98 13.51 -26.26 -3.44
C ILE A 98 14.93 -26.62 -3.90
N GLN A 99 15.90 -25.75 -3.64
CA GLN A 99 17.32 -26.00 -3.85
C GLN A 99 18.03 -26.10 -2.49
N GLY A 100 18.43 -27.31 -2.10
CA GLY A 100 19.01 -27.61 -0.79
C GLY A 100 18.11 -28.49 0.07
N ASP A 101 18.26 -28.44 1.39
CA ASP A 101 17.51 -29.30 2.30
C ASP A 101 16.14 -28.70 2.66
N GLY A 102 15.09 -29.52 2.63
CA GLY A 102 13.75 -29.10 3.05
C GLY A 102 12.65 -29.79 2.25
N PHE A 103 11.44 -29.72 2.79
CA PHE A 103 10.21 -30.22 2.18
C PHE A 103 9.14 -29.15 2.23
N PHE A 104 8.32 -29.05 1.20
CA PHE A 104 7.07 -28.32 1.24
C PHE A 104 6.12 -28.98 2.22
N ILE A 105 5.36 -28.17 2.94
CA ILE A 105 4.37 -28.61 3.92
C ILE A 105 3.01 -28.52 3.25
N LEU A 106 2.29 -29.64 3.24
CA LEU A 106 0.97 -29.74 2.64
C LEU A 106 -0.03 -30.21 3.68
N ASP A 107 -1.24 -29.65 3.65
CA ASP A 107 -2.37 -30.11 4.44
C ASP A 107 -3.17 -31.15 3.65
N SER A 108 -3.28 -32.35 4.22
CA SER A 108 -4.11 -33.45 3.74
C SER A 108 -5.25 -33.70 4.74
N PRO A 109 -6.39 -34.27 4.33
CA PRO A 109 -7.47 -34.66 5.25
C PRO A 109 -7.02 -35.55 6.42
N ASP A 110 -5.94 -36.31 6.23
CA ASP A 110 -5.36 -37.22 7.24
C ASP A 110 -4.24 -36.57 8.07
N GLY A 111 -3.99 -35.26 7.90
CA GLY A 111 -2.97 -34.48 8.60
C GLY A 111 -1.87 -33.92 7.68
N GLN A 112 -0.83 -33.34 8.27
CA GLN A 112 0.26 -32.73 7.51
C GLN A 112 1.12 -33.77 6.77
N VAL A 113 1.37 -33.51 5.49
CA VAL A 113 2.24 -34.31 4.63
C VAL A 113 3.33 -33.42 4.03
N TYR A 114 4.44 -34.04 3.66
CA TYR A 114 5.65 -33.35 3.23
C TYR A 114 5.99 -33.76 1.81
N SER A 115 6.28 -32.80 0.94
CA SER A 115 6.57 -33.08 -0.47
C SER A 115 7.85 -32.40 -0.91
N ARG A 116 8.55 -33.04 -1.85
CA ARG A 116 9.62 -32.38 -2.62
C ARG A 116 9.21 -32.02 -4.04
N ASN A 117 8.04 -32.51 -4.47
CA ASN A 117 7.39 -32.10 -5.70
C ASN A 117 6.66 -30.78 -5.45
N GLY A 118 7.00 -29.74 -6.23
CA GLY A 118 6.37 -28.43 -6.15
C GLY A 118 5.61 -28.05 -7.42
N ASN A 119 5.08 -29.03 -8.14
CA ASN A 119 4.05 -28.76 -9.14
C ASN A 119 2.74 -28.42 -8.39
N PHE A 120 2.41 -27.13 -8.37
CA PHE A 120 1.25 -26.60 -7.68
C PHE A 120 0.35 -25.83 -8.64
N GLU A 121 -0.95 -25.85 -8.37
CA GLU A 121 -1.98 -25.16 -9.12
C GLU A 121 -2.92 -24.44 -8.16
N LEU A 122 -3.48 -23.31 -8.61
CA LEU A 122 -4.52 -22.59 -7.87
C LEU A 122 -5.87 -23.25 -8.15
N ASN A 123 -6.59 -23.60 -7.09
CA ASN A 123 -7.95 -24.09 -7.21
C ASN A 123 -8.97 -22.93 -7.32
N SER A 124 -10.26 -23.25 -7.46
CA SER A 124 -11.32 -22.23 -7.55
C SER A 124 -11.56 -21.43 -6.27
N GLN A 125 -10.93 -21.80 -5.16
CA GLN A 125 -10.94 -21.04 -3.90
C GLN A 125 -9.66 -20.20 -3.76
N SER A 126 -8.86 -20.13 -4.82
CA SER A 126 -7.58 -19.43 -4.88
C SER A 126 -6.53 -19.97 -3.90
N LEU A 127 -6.65 -21.23 -3.48
CA LEU A 127 -5.66 -21.90 -2.65
C LEU A 127 -4.62 -22.60 -3.52
N LEU A 128 -3.36 -22.54 -3.11
CA LEU A 128 -2.28 -23.25 -3.76
C LEU A 128 -2.34 -24.74 -3.38
N THR A 129 -2.55 -25.61 -4.36
CA THR A 129 -2.75 -27.05 -4.15
C THR A 129 -1.84 -27.88 -5.04
N ASN A 130 -1.52 -29.11 -4.62
CA ASN A 130 -0.86 -30.07 -5.50
C ASN A 130 -1.88 -30.82 -6.38
N GLN A 131 -1.39 -31.68 -7.29
CA GLN A 131 -2.23 -32.53 -8.16
C GLN A 131 -3.17 -33.49 -7.41
N SER A 132 -2.95 -33.74 -6.12
CA SER A 132 -3.81 -34.56 -5.26
C SER A 132 -4.84 -33.74 -4.47
N GLY A 133 -4.82 -32.40 -4.61
CA GLY A 133 -5.69 -31.48 -3.87
C GLY A 133 -5.21 -31.14 -2.45
N PHE A 134 -3.99 -31.55 -2.06
CA PHE A 134 -3.40 -31.13 -0.78
C PHE A 134 -2.93 -29.69 -0.87
N LYS A 135 -3.19 -28.91 0.18
CA LYS A 135 -2.99 -27.45 0.17
C LYS A 135 -1.62 -27.09 0.70
N VAL A 136 -0.92 -26.16 0.07
CA VAL A 136 0.39 -25.67 0.54
C VAL A 136 0.22 -24.80 1.78
N GLN A 137 1.01 -25.07 2.81
CA GLN A 137 0.98 -24.32 4.05
C GLN A 137 2.19 -23.38 4.20
N GLY A 138 1.96 -22.25 4.86
CA GLY A 138 2.99 -21.28 5.18
C GLY A 138 2.50 -20.25 6.19
N TYR A 139 3.18 -19.11 6.24
CA TYR A 139 2.78 -17.98 7.05
C TYR A 139 1.87 -17.06 6.24
N GLY A 140 0.70 -16.75 6.79
CA GLY A 140 -0.23 -15.78 6.20
C GLY A 140 0.19 -14.33 6.48
N VAL A 141 -0.68 -13.40 6.10
CA VAL A 141 -0.54 -11.97 6.39
C VAL A 141 -1.71 -11.45 7.22
N ASP A 142 -1.50 -10.34 7.92
CA ASP A 142 -2.57 -9.58 8.58
C ASP A 142 -3.26 -8.61 7.60
N GLU A 143 -4.19 -7.78 8.10
CA GLU A 143 -4.95 -6.80 7.33
C GLU A 143 -4.05 -5.73 6.66
N ASP A 144 -2.87 -5.49 7.22
CA ASP A 144 -1.87 -4.55 6.72
C ASP A 144 -0.82 -5.21 5.79
N PHE A 145 -1.05 -6.46 5.38
CA PHE A 145 -0.14 -7.26 4.55
C PHE A 145 1.22 -7.58 5.20
N ASN A 146 1.32 -7.58 6.54
CA ASN A 146 2.51 -7.99 7.26
C ASN A 146 2.49 -9.50 7.56
N LEU A 147 3.65 -10.16 7.47
CA LEU A 147 3.76 -11.61 7.68
C LEU A 147 3.51 -12.00 9.14
N VAL A 148 2.53 -12.89 9.35
CA VAL A 148 2.19 -13.47 10.65
C VAL A 148 2.86 -14.84 10.78
N THR A 149 3.99 -14.87 11.51
CA THR A 149 4.84 -16.07 11.63
C THR A 149 4.48 -16.99 12.80
N THR A 150 3.34 -16.75 13.47
CA THR A 150 2.96 -17.46 14.71
C THR A 150 2.23 -18.79 14.46
N THR A 151 1.55 -18.92 13.32
CA THR A 151 0.74 -20.10 12.96
C THR A 151 0.87 -20.41 11.48
N LEU A 152 0.81 -21.71 11.14
CA LEU A 152 0.71 -22.15 9.75
C LEU A 152 -0.73 -22.03 9.25
N THR A 153 -0.88 -21.45 8.07
CA THR A 153 -2.15 -21.29 7.36
C THR A 153 -2.01 -21.79 5.93
N ASP A 154 -3.13 -22.17 5.33
CA ASP A 154 -3.17 -22.52 3.91
C ASP A 154 -2.90 -21.26 3.07
N ILE A 155 -2.02 -21.37 2.07
CA ILE A 155 -1.63 -20.25 1.21
C ILE A 155 -2.74 -19.95 0.21
N GLN A 156 -3.26 -18.71 0.25
CA GLN A 156 -4.30 -18.22 -0.64
C GLN A 156 -3.78 -17.05 -1.50
N ILE A 157 -4.04 -17.09 -2.80
CA ILE A 157 -3.64 -16.09 -3.80
C ILE A 157 -4.87 -15.73 -4.66
N PRO A 158 -5.76 -14.85 -4.16
CA PRO A 158 -7.04 -14.49 -4.80
C PRO A 158 -6.88 -13.57 -6.01
N LEU A 159 -6.39 -14.11 -7.13
CA LEU A 159 -6.26 -13.38 -8.39
C LEU A 159 -7.62 -12.84 -8.86
N GLY A 160 -7.69 -11.55 -9.17
CA GLY A 160 -8.88 -10.87 -9.68
C GLY A 160 -9.96 -10.51 -8.64
N ASP A 161 -9.88 -11.04 -7.42
CA ASP A 161 -10.89 -10.79 -6.38
C ASP A 161 -10.41 -9.83 -5.28
N LEU A 162 -9.10 -9.82 -5.00
CA LEU A 162 -8.52 -8.95 -3.99
C LEU A 162 -8.29 -7.56 -4.55
N ASN A 163 -8.92 -6.57 -3.91
CA ASN A 163 -8.77 -5.17 -4.23
C ASN A 163 -7.98 -4.45 -3.14
N VAL A 164 -7.06 -3.59 -3.55
CA VAL A 164 -6.32 -2.71 -2.64
C VAL A 164 -6.27 -1.30 -3.22
N ALA A 165 -6.52 -0.33 -2.35
CA ALA A 165 -6.19 1.06 -2.60
C ALA A 165 -5.02 1.47 -1.71
N GLN A 166 -4.38 2.59 -2.03
CA GLN A 166 -3.37 3.18 -1.17
C GLN A 166 -3.67 4.66 -1.00
N ALA A 167 -3.93 5.05 0.25
CA ALA A 167 -4.06 6.45 0.62
C ALA A 167 -2.75 7.19 0.33
N THR A 168 -2.87 8.41 -0.19
CA THR A 168 -1.72 9.30 -0.36
C THR A 168 -1.22 9.76 1.00
N GLN A 169 0.07 9.57 1.27
CA GLN A 169 0.76 10.10 2.45
C GLN A 169 1.80 11.16 2.07
N ASN A 170 2.33 11.11 0.84
CA ASN A 170 3.37 12.02 0.37
C ASN A 170 3.03 12.54 -1.02
N VAL A 171 3.13 13.87 -1.19
CA VAL A 171 3.01 14.54 -2.48
C VAL A 171 4.22 15.42 -2.73
N GLU A 172 4.73 15.41 -3.95
CA GLU A 172 5.85 16.25 -4.38
C GLU A 172 5.36 17.24 -5.43
N ILE A 173 5.51 18.53 -5.14
CA ILE A 173 5.19 19.60 -6.08
C ILE A 173 6.49 20.15 -6.68
N GLY A 174 6.54 20.18 -8.00
CA GLY A 174 7.63 20.82 -8.75
C GLY A 174 7.13 22.03 -9.52
N GLY A 175 8.07 22.82 -10.04
CA GLY A 175 7.73 23.96 -10.88
C GLY A 175 8.76 25.07 -10.80
N ALA A 176 8.38 26.24 -11.31
CA ALA A 176 9.19 27.44 -11.25
C ALA A 176 8.32 28.64 -10.89
N LEU A 177 8.65 29.35 -9.83
CA LEU A 177 7.96 30.57 -9.38
C LEU A 177 8.80 31.79 -9.76
N LEU A 178 8.14 32.89 -10.15
CA LEU A 178 8.80 34.10 -10.65
C LEU A 178 9.10 35.09 -9.51
N PRO A 179 10.35 35.18 -9.01
CA PRO A 179 10.68 36.05 -7.88
C PRO A 179 10.64 37.54 -8.24
N THR A 180 10.74 37.89 -9.52
CA THR A 180 10.79 39.28 -10.00
C THR A 180 9.41 39.90 -10.23
N GLY A 181 8.33 39.15 -10.03
CA GLY A 181 6.95 39.59 -10.24
C GLY A 181 6.48 40.69 -9.28
N VAL A 182 5.21 41.06 -9.43
CA VAL A 182 4.53 42.04 -8.56
C VAL A 182 4.32 41.41 -7.18
N LEU A 183 4.61 42.13 -6.09
CA LEU A 183 4.33 41.66 -4.74
C LEU A 183 2.82 41.64 -4.48
N GLY A 184 2.32 40.58 -3.85
CA GLY A 184 0.94 40.47 -3.38
C GLY A 184 0.74 41.26 -2.10
N THR A 185 0.30 42.51 -2.22
CA THR A 185 0.10 43.43 -1.09
C THR A 185 -1.36 43.57 -0.71
N GLN A 186 -2.29 43.14 -1.57
CA GLN A 186 -3.73 43.36 -1.43
C GLN A 186 -4.51 42.18 -2.04
N GLY A 187 -5.57 41.77 -1.36
CA GLY A 187 -6.59 40.87 -1.87
C GLY A 187 -7.76 41.61 -2.52
N SER A 188 -8.76 40.87 -3.02
CA SER A 188 -9.98 41.50 -3.52
C SER A 188 -10.84 42.01 -2.36
N ILE A 189 -11.37 43.22 -2.46
CA ILE A 189 -12.29 43.77 -1.47
C ILE A 189 -13.64 43.99 -2.14
N LEU A 190 -14.67 43.34 -1.60
CA LEU A 190 -16.05 43.46 -2.05
C LEU A 190 -16.94 43.84 -0.87
N THR A 191 -17.80 44.83 -1.03
CA THR A 191 -18.73 45.26 0.02
C THR A 191 -20.15 45.19 -0.50
N SER A 192 -21.05 44.59 0.26
CA SER A 192 -22.49 44.62 -0.06
C SER A 192 -23.05 46.03 0.10
N ASP A 193 -24.25 46.25 -0.42
CA ASP A 193 -25.05 47.39 0.03
C ASP A 193 -25.33 47.30 1.54
N ALA A 194 -25.58 48.45 2.18
CA ALA A 194 -25.92 48.48 3.59
C ALA A 194 -27.31 47.86 3.83
N LEU A 195 -27.36 46.92 4.76
CA LEU A 195 -28.54 46.15 5.14
C LEU A 195 -29.02 46.59 6.52
N THR A 196 -30.33 46.41 6.77
CA THR A 196 -30.97 46.77 8.03
C THR A 196 -31.56 45.56 8.75
N ASP A 197 -31.62 45.65 10.07
CA ASP A 197 -32.18 44.66 10.98
C ASP A 197 -33.63 45.01 11.37
N ALA A 198 -34.59 44.27 10.81
CA ALA A 198 -36.02 44.43 11.09
C ALA A 198 -36.38 44.17 12.56
N GLY A 199 -35.67 43.24 13.20
CA GLY A 199 -35.83 42.89 14.61
C GLY A 199 -35.32 43.97 15.56
N ASN A 200 -34.48 44.89 15.08
CA ASN A 200 -33.86 45.95 15.86
C ASN A 200 -34.09 47.35 15.26
N ALA A 201 -35.35 47.70 15.01
CA ALA A 201 -35.77 49.04 14.59
C ALA A 201 -35.05 49.56 13.31
N ASN A 202 -34.71 48.66 12.39
CA ASN A 202 -33.98 48.94 11.14
C ASN A 202 -32.57 49.51 11.38
N ALA A 203 -31.92 49.13 12.49
CA ALA A 203 -30.51 49.42 12.73
C ALA A 203 -29.63 48.70 11.69
N ALA A 204 -28.36 49.12 11.57
CA ALA A 204 -27.38 48.40 10.77
C ALA A 204 -27.22 46.96 11.30
N ILE A 205 -27.14 45.98 10.40
CA ILE A 205 -26.97 44.58 10.80
C ILE A 205 -25.66 44.38 11.58
N THR A 206 -25.67 43.40 12.47
CA THR A 206 -24.51 42.94 13.25
C THR A 206 -24.40 41.43 13.16
N GLY A 207 -23.30 40.84 13.62
CA GLY A 207 -23.14 39.37 13.61
C GLY A 207 -24.26 38.62 14.35
N THR A 208 -24.91 39.24 15.33
CA THR A 208 -26.00 38.63 16.10
C THR A 208 -27.39 38.82 15.47
N THR A 209 -27.51 39.62 14.41
CA THR A 209 -28.78 39.82 13.70
C THR A 209 -29.22 38.48 13.09
N LEU A 210 -30.48 38.10 13.27
CA LEU A 210 -31.03 36.90 12.65
C LEU A 210 -31.08 37.09 11.14
N LEU A 211 -30.73 36.05 10.38
CA LEU A 211 -30.69 36.13 8.92
C LEU A 211 -32.08 36.44 8.32
N THR A 212 -33.15 36.01 8.99
CA THR A 212 -34.55 36.31 8.64
C THR A 212 -34.96 37.76 8.89
N ASP A 213 -34.19 38.52 9.67
CA ASP A 213 -34.46 39.92 9.97
C ASP A 213 -33.61 40.86 9.09
N VAL A 214 -32.75 40.30 8.23
CA VAL A 214 -31.91 41.07 7.31
C VAL A 214 -32.74 41.56 6.13
N GLU A 215 -32.77 42.88 5.94
CA GLU A 215 -33.53 43.55 4.90
C GLU A 215 -32.62 44.43 4.03
N ALA A 216 -32.68 44.26 2.70
CA ALA A 216 -32.12 45.22 1.75
C ALA A 216 -33.06 46.40 1.48
N THR A 217 -34.36 46.18 1.66
CA THR A 217 -35.40 47.21 1.59
C THR A 217 -36.29 47.03 2.82
N ILE A 218 -36.47 48.10 3.59
CA ILE A 218 -37.20 48.07 4.86
C ILE A 218 -38.60 47.47 4.66
N GLY A 219 -38.94 46.46 5.46
CA GLY A 219 -40.20 45.72 5.43
C GLY A 219 -40.21 44.52 4.47
N THR A 220 -39.10 44.21 3.80
CA THR A 220 -38.94 43.01 2.97
C THR A 220 -37.68 42.23 3.37
N PRO A 221 -37.83 41.17 4.19
CA PRO A 221 -36.75 40.23 4.50
C PRO A 221 -36.14 39.62 3.24
N LEU A 222 -34.82 39.48 3.23
CA LEU A 222 -34.10 38.81 2.15
C LEU A 222 -34.25 37.29 2.17
N PHE A 223 -34.53 36.73 3.36
CA PHE A 223 -34.52 35.29 3.60
C PHE A 223 -35.71 34.88 4.48
N THR A 224 -36.20 33.66 4.28
CA THR A 224 -37.24 33.08 5.14
C THR A 224 -36.81 31.72 5.73
N VAL A 225 -37.40 31.35 6.87
CA VAL A 225 -37.07 30.09 7.55
C VAL A 225 -37.47 28.90 6.67
N GLY A 226 -36.55 27.97 6.46
CA GLY A 226 -36.74 26.76 5.66
C GLY A 226 -36.21 26.86 4.23
N GLU A 227 -35.71 28.03 3.82
CA GLU A 227 -35.05 28.21 2.53
C GLU A 227 -33.63 27.62 2.53
N THR A 228 -33.21 27.11 1.37
CA THR A 228 -31.83 26.68 1.13
C THR A 228 -31.11 27.73 0.32
N LEU A 229 -30.07 28.33 0.92
CA LEU A 229 -29.15 29.21 0.20
C LEU A 229 -28.14 28.36 -0.55
N GLU A 230 -27.87 28.73 -1.79
CA GLU A 230 -26.78 28.20 -2.60
C GLU A 230 -25.88 29.35 -3.03
N PHE A 231 -24.58 29.18 -2.89
CA PHE A 231 -23.59 30.17 -3.29
C PHE A 231 -22.57 29.57 -4.26
N THR A 232 -22.50 30.14 -5.46
CA THR A 232 -21.57 29.74 -6.52
C THR A 232 -20.66 30.91 -6.90
N PRO A 233 -19.61 31.21 -6.12
CA PRO A 233 -18.70 32.31 -6.39
C PRO A 233 -17.71 32.02 -7.52
N SER A 234 -16.95 33.06 -7.89
CA SER A 234 -15.77 32.89 -8.72
C SER A 234 -14.50 33.42 -8.06
N LYS A 235 -13.38 32.71 -8.26
CA LYS A 235 -12.05 33.03 -7.72
C LYS A 235 -11.01 32.86 -8.82
N GLY A 236 -10.19 33.88 -9.08
CA GLY A 236 -9.23 33.89 -10.18
C GLY A 236 -9.86 33.77 -11.57
N GLY A 237 -11.13 34.17 -11.72
CA GLY A 237 -11.92 34.01 -12.94
C GLY A 237 -12.51 32.61 -13.15
N ARG A 238 -12.41 31.72 -12.16
CA ARG A 238 -12.87 30.33 -12.17
C ARG A 238 -14.13 30.21 -11.33
N SER A 239 -15.12 29.42 -11.74
CA SER A 239 -16.24 29.09 -10.84
C SER A 239 -15.76 28.11 -9.77
N LEU A 240 -16.15 28.34 -8.53
CA LEU A 240 -16.00 27.36 -7.45
C LEU A 240 -17.23 26.46 -7.39
N ASP A 241 -17.10 25.31 -6.73
CA ASP A 241 -18.22 24.40 -6.51
C ASP A 241 -19.24 25.03 -5.56
N PRO A 242 -20.55 24.84 -5.79
CA PRO A 242 -21.57 25.45 -4.97
C PRO A 242 -21.61 24.84 -3.58
N MET A 243 -21.69 25.69 -2.56
CA MET A 243 -22.04 25.26 -1.19
C MET A 243 -23.45 25.70 -0.83
N THR A 244 -24.05 25.01 0.14
CA THR A 244 -25.41 25.32 0.60
C THR A 244 -25.48 25.62 2.10
N LEU A 245 -26.41 26.48 2.49
CA LEU A 245 -26.73 26.81 3.88
C LEU A 245 -28.25 26.76 4.08
N GLN A 246 -28.70 26.01 5.09
CA GLN A 246 -30.10 25.98 5.49
C GLN A 246 -30.43 27.17 6.41
N VAL A 247 -31.43 27.98 6.04
CA VAL A 247 -31.90 29.09 6.87
C VAL A 247 -32.85 28.55 7.94
N THR A 248 -32.38 28.55 9.19
CA THR A 248 -33.18 28.17 10.35
C THR A 248 -33.59 29.40 11.15
N ALA A 249 -34.48 29.24 12.13
CA ALA A 249 -34.86 30.32 13.05
C ALA A 249 -33.71 30.83 13.95
N LEU A 250 -32.55 30.15 13.94
CA LEU A 250 -31.37 30.51 14.72
C LEU A 250 -30.21 30.98 13.86
N THR A 251 -30.30 30.86 12.53
CA THR A 251 -29.23 31.26 11.62
C THR A 251 -29.06 32.78 11.68
N THR A 252 -27.85 33.23 11.94
CA THR A 252 -27.48 34.64 12.09
C THR A 252 -26.75 35.18 10.86
N ALA A 253 -26.59 36.50 10.80
CA ALA A 253 -25.75 37.15 9.81
C ALA A 253 -24.27 36.73 9.96
N ALA A 254 -23.79 36.40 11.17
CA ALA A 254 -22.46 35.82 11.35
C ALA A 254 -22.35 34.43 10.70
N ASP A 255 -23.33 33.54 10.90
CA ASP A 255 -23.32 32.21 10.25
C ASP A 255 -23.33 32.33 8.72
N PHE A 256 -24.03 33.33 8.18
CA PHE A 256 -24.00 33.62 6.75
C PHE A 256 -22.65 34.18 6.29
N ALA A 257 -22.01 35.06 7.08
CA ALA A 257 -20.66 35.53 6.80
C ALA A 257 -19.66 34.36 6.78
N ASP A 258 -19.71 33.46 7.77
CA ASP A 258 -18.89 32.26 7.85
C ASP A 258 -19.14 31.32 6.66
N PHE A 259 -20.40 31.17 6.23
CA PHE A 259 -20.75 30.42 5.03
C PHE A 259 -20.11 31.02 3.76
N LEU A 260 -20.17 32.34 3.59
CA LEU A 260 -19.50 33.01 2.46
C LEU A 260 -17.97 32.81 2.53
N ASP A 261 -17.39 32.89 3.72
CA ASP A 261 -15.95 32.73 3.97
C ASP A 261 -15.47 31.33 3.57
N ARG A 262 -16.15 30.29 4.07
CA ARG A 262 -15.89 28.87 3.79
C ARG A 262 -16.04 28.53 2.31
N THR A 263 -17.09 29.04 1.66
CA THR A 263 -17.33 28.80 0.22
C THR A 263 -16.26 29.46 -0.66
N LEU A 264 -15.69 30.58 -0.22
CA LEU A 264 -14.63 31.29 -0.93
C LEU A 264 -13.23 30.73 -0.61
N GLY A 265 -13.12 29.85 0.40
CA GLY A 265 -11.85 29.32 0.90
C GLY A 265 -10.89 30.43 1.30
N ILE A 266 -11.38 31.46 1.99
CA ILE A 266 -10.54 32.60 2.39
C ILE A 266 -9.76 32.21 3.63
N GLN A 267 -8.44 32.16 3.52
CA GLN A 267 -7.60 31.79 4.65
C GLN A 267 -7.22 33.01 5.47
N ASN A 268 -7.41 32.93 6.78
CA ASN A 268 -7.03 33.96 7.74
C ASN A 268 -6.18 33.36 8.89
N GLY A 269 -5.49 34.20 9.66
CA GLY A 269 -4.59 33.69 10.72
C GLY A 269 -3.32 33.06 10.16
N GLY A 270 -2.62 32.21 10.93
CA GLY A 270 -1.47 31.42 10.43
C GLY A 270 -0.29 32.23 9.87
N GLY A 271 -0.23 33.54 10.13
CA GLY A 271 0.75 34.45 9.52
C GLY A 271 0.37 34.97 8.14
N VAL A 272 -0.87 34.75 7.65
CA VAL A 272 -1.41 35.40 6.46
C VAL A 272 -1.44 36.93 6.71
N PRO A 273 -0.83 37.75 5.85
CA PRO A 273 -0.74 39.19 6.06
C PRO A 273 -2.08 39.88 5.80
N ASN A 274 -2.35 40.94 6.58
CA ASN A 274 -3.43 41.87 6.29
C ASN A 274 -3.12 42.64 5.00
N ASP A 275 -4.19 43.17 4.40
CA ASP A 275 -4.08 44.09 3.28
C ASP A 275 -3.17 45.28 3.64
N ALA A 276 -2.12 45.50 2.83
CA ALA A 276 -1.12 46.50 3.14
C ALA A 276 -1.61 47.95 2.99
N THR A 277 -2.74 48.17 2.32
CA THR A 277 -3.29 49.50 2.01
C THR A 277 -4.34 49.91 3.04
N THR A 278 -5.27 49.00 3.35
CA THR A 278 -6.44 49.22 4.20
C THR A 278 -6.23 48.69 5.62
N GLY A 279 -5.29 47.76 5.81
CA GLY A 279 -5.11 47.03 7.07
C GLY A 279 -6.16 45.95 7.33
N ALA A 280 -7.10 45.74 6.39
CA ALA A 280 -8.16 44.77 6.52
C ALA A 280 -7.60 43.34 6.54
N GLN A 281 -8.13 42.52 7.44
CA GLN A 281 -7.76 41.10 7.53
C GLN A 281 -8.54 40.32 6.46
N PRO A 282 -7.92 39.34 5.78
CA PRO A 282 -8.67 38.42 4.94
C PRO A 282 -9.77 37.72 5.71
N GLY A 283 -10.94 37.63 5.09
CA GLY A 283 -12.12 36.99 5.62
C GLY A 283 -13.40 37.73 5.24
N VAL A 284 -14.54 37.22 5.69
CA VAL A 284 -15.83 37.92 5.61
C VAL A 284 -16.17 38.54 6.95
N SER A 285 -16.50 39.83 6.95
CA SER A 285 -16.88 40.57 8.15
C SER A 285 -18.11 41.45 7.92
N ILE A 286 -18.74 41.93 8.99
CA ILE A 286 -19.87 42.85 8.91
C ILE A 286 -19.42 44.22 9.41
N ASN A 287 -19.33 45.18 8.50
CA ASN A 287 -18.87 46.54 8.78
C ASN A 287 -19.92 47.56 8.33
N GLY A 288 -20.38 48.40 9.26
CA GLY A 288 -21.34 49.47 8.96
C GLY A 288 -22.69 48.97 8.42
N GLY A 289 -23.08 47.74 8.74
CA GLY A 289 -24.32 47.12 8.23
C GLY A 289 -24.18 46.47 6.86
N ALA A 290 -22.97 46.33 6.32
CA ALA A 290 -22.71 45.62 5.06
C ALA A 290 -21.79 44.42 5.30
N PHE A 291 -21.95 43.38 4.48
CA PHE A 291 -20.97 42.30 4.38
C PHE A 291 -19.76 42.79 3.59
N GLU A 292 -18.59 42.70 4.18
CA GLU A 292 -17.31 43.01 3.55
C GLU A 292 -16.51 41.71 3.40
N ILE A 293 -16.18 41.37 2.16
CA ILE A 293 -15.38 40.21 1.78
C ILE A 293 -13.99 40.71 1.43
N VAL A 294 -12.98 40.25 2.15
CA VAL A 294 -11.57 40.54 1.89
C VAL A 294 -10.88 39.23 1.52
N GLY A 295 -10.54 39.06 0.25
CA GLY A 295 -9.86 37.86 -0.25
C GLY A 295 -8.37 37.80 0.12
N ASN A 296 -7.74 36.66 -0.13
CA ASN A 296 -6.29 36.54 -0.08
C ASN A 296 -5.61 37.31 -1.22
N SER A 297 -4.33 37.67 -1.06
CA SER A 297 -3.53 38.28 -2.12
C SER A 297 -3.19 37.27 -3.23
N GLY A 298 -2.85 37.79 -4.42
CA GLY A 298 -2.52 37.03 -5.62
C GLY A 298 -3.59 37.16 -6.69
N THR A 299 -3.20 37.39 -7.94
CA THR A 299 -4.17 37.54 -9.04
C THR A 299 -5.04 36.30 -9.28
N VAL A 300 -4.54 35.09 -8.99
CA VAL A 300 -5.34 33.85 -9.06
C VAL A 300 -6.31 33.69 -7.88
N ASN A 301 -6.15 34.48 -6.81
CA ASN A 301 -7.06 34.53 -5.66
C ASN A 301 -8.12 35.64 -5.80
N ASP A 302 -8.17 36.36 -6.93
CA ASP A 302 -9.08 37.48 -7.12
C ASP A 302 -10.55 37.04 -7.11
N ILE A 303 -11.30 37.43 -6.07
CA ILE A 303 -12.70 37.03 -5.90
C ILE A 303 -13.60 37.95 -6.73
N ALA A 304 -14.63 37.35 -7.34
CA ALA A 304 -15.74 38.07 -7.93
C ALA A 304 -17.07 37.45 -7.51
N VAL A 305 -17.93 38.29 -6.94
CA VAL A 305 -19.31 38.00 -6.58
C VAL A 305 -20.20 38.95 -7.36
N THR A 306 -21.17 38.39 -8.08
CA THR A 306 -22.12 39.09 -8.95
C THR A 306 -23.54 38.74 -8.55
N ILE A 307 -24.50 39.58 -8.96
CA ILE A 307 -25.93 39.31 -8.76
C ILE A 307 -26.28 38.01 -9.49
N GLY A 308 -26.74 37.00 -8.76
CA GLY A 308 -27.00 35.66 -9.29
C GLY A 308 -26.10 34.57 -8.71
N ASN A 309 -24.96 34.91 -8.12
CA ASN A 309 -24.11 33.90 -7.47
C ASN A 309 -24.73 33.36 -6.18
N ILE A 310 -25.59 34.14 -5.52
CA ILE A 310 -26.33 33.72 -4.32
C ILE A 310 -27.79 33.52 -4.73
N THR A 311 -28.31 32.32 -4.50
CA THR A 311 -29.72 31.99 -4.71
C THR A 311 -30.34 31.42 -3.45
N SER A 312 -31.64 31.62 -3.28
CA SER A 312 -32.47 31.02 -2.23
C SER A 312 -33.57 30.20 -2.92
N ASP A 313 -33.58 28.88 -2.72
CA ASP A 313 -34.47 27.94 -3.43
C ASP A 313 -34.52 28.17 -4.96
N GLY A 314 -33.38 28.54 -5.56
CA GLY A 314 -33.22 28.82 -6.99
C GLY A 314 -33.62 30.24 -7.43
N ALA A 315 -34.14 31.08 -6.54
CA ALA A 315 -34.39 32.51 -6.81
C ALA A 315 -33.16 33.36 -6.46
N THR A 316 -32.78 34.30 -7.31
CA THR A 316 -31.64 35.19 -7.03
C THR A 316 -31.88 36.08 -5.82
N VAL A 317 -30.93 36.09 -4.89
CA VAL A 317 -30.93 37.00 -3.75
C VAL A 317 -30.43 38.37 -4.21
N SER A 318 -31.24 39.41 -4.00
CA SER A 318 -30.94 40.78 -4.41
C SER A 318 -30.02 41.49 -3.41
N MET A 319 -28.78 41.01 -3.30
CA MET A 319 -27.72 41.60 -2.49
C MET A 319 -26.47 41.82 -3.35
N PRO A 320 -26.35 42.98 -4.02
CA PRO A 320 -25.20 43.26 -4.88
C PRO A 320 -23.95 43.51 -4.04
N PHE A 321 -22.80 43.05 -4.55
CA PHE A 321 -21.48 43.37 -4.02
C PHE A 321 -20.76 44.32 -4.96
N THR A 322 -20.25 45.42 -4.41
CA THR A 322 -19.39 46.35 -5.14
C THR A 322 -17.94 46.00 -4.86
N LYS A 323 -17.18 45.71 -5.91
CA LYS A 323 -15.74 45.44 -5.83
C LYS A 323 -14.96 46.75 -5.81
N SER A 324 -14.35 47.08 -4.67
CA SER A 324 -13.57 48.30 -4.47
C SER A 324 -12.07 48.10 -4.75
N ALA A 325 -11.59 46.86 -4.65
CA ALA A 325 -10.22 46.47 -4.98
C ALA A 325 -10.15 45.06 -5.60
N SER A 326 -9.19 44.85 -6.50
CA SER A 326 -8.84 43.52 -7.02
C SER A 326 -7.60 42.98 -6.32
N ALA A 327 -7.52 41.66 -6.17
CA ALA A 327 -6.32 41.02 -5.66
C ALA A 327 -5.14 41.24 -6.62
N ASN A 328 -3.97 41.54 -6.05
CA ASN A 328 -2.74 41.77 -6.80
C ASN A 328 -1.65 40.78 -6.39
N GLY A 329 -0.59 40.71 -7.20
CA GLY A 329 0.57 39.88 -6.92
C GLY A 329 0.76 38.75 -7.91
N GLU A 330 2.02 38.48 -8.24
CA GLU A 330 2.44 37.33 -9.02
C GLU A 330 2.00 36.06 -8.32
N SER A 331 1.31 35.19 -9.05
CA SER A 331 0.74 33.99 -8.48
C SER A 331 0.68 32.83 -9.48
N ALA A 332 0.70 31.62 -8.95
CA ALA A 332 0.52 30.38 -9.70
C ALA A 332 -0.49 29.49 -9.00
N ILE A 333 -1.14 28.63 -9.77
CA ILE A 333 -2.09 27.66 -9.27
C ILE A 333 -1.76 26.29 -9.88
N THR A 334 -1.98 25.24 -9.12
CA THR A 334 -1.96 23.86 -9.60
C THR A 334 -3.07 23.08 -8.94
N ASP A 335 -3.72 22.24 -9.73
CA ASP A 335 -4.78 21.35 -9.26
C ASP A 335 -4.22 19.92 -9.37
N PHE A 336 -4.39 19.11 -8.33
CA PHE A 336 -3.94 17.73 -8.29
C PHE A 336 -4.92 16.85 -7.50
N VAL A 337 -4.85 15.55 -7.70
CA VAL A 337 -5.76 14.59 -7.07
C VAL A 337 -4.94 13.63 -6.22
N ILE A 338 -5.32 13.52 -4.95
CA ILE A 338 -4.80 12.51 -4.03
C ILE A 338 -5.87 11.44 -3.78
N PHE A 339 -5.53 10.34 -3.10
CA PHE A 339 -6.44 9.23 -2.85
C PHE A 339 -6.60 8.97 -1.36
N ASP A 340 -7.82 8.67 -0.91
CA ASP A 340 -8.08 8.28 0.48
C ASP A 340 -7.84 6.77 0.74
N SER A 341 -8.14 6.29 1.96
CA SER A 341 -7.92 4.88 2.33
C SER A 341 -8.79 3.88 1.56
N LEU A 342 -9.88 4.33 0.93
CA LEU A 342 -10.74 3.52 0.05
C LEU A 342 -10.38 3.69 -1.43
N GLY A 343 -9.45 4.60 -1.76
CA GLY A 343 -9.05 4.94 -3.12
C GLY A 343 -9.99 5.92 -3.81
N GLU A 344 -10.85 6.62 -3.07
CA GLU A 344 -11.65 7.70 -3.64
C GLU A 344 -10.73 8.91 -3.96
N PRO A 345 -10.86 9.52 -5.15
CA PRO A 345 -10.08 10.70 -5.50
C PRO A 345 -10.54 11.93 -4.70
N VAL A 346 -9.58 12.66 -4.13
CA VAL A 346 -9.75 13.91 -3.40
C VAL A 346 -9.01 15.02 -4.16
N THR A 347 -9.74 16.04 -4.58
CA THR A 347 -9.21 17.13 -5.43
C THR A 347 -8.62 18.25 -4.60
N MET A 348 -7.31 18.43 -4.74
CA MET A 348 -6.56 19.51 -4.11
C MET A 348 -6.29 20.64 -5.10
N LYS A 349 -6.39 21.87 -4.61
CA LYS A 349 -5.89 23.07 -5.30
C LYS A 349 -4.81 23.72 -4.44
N MET A 350 -3.67 23.97 -5.05
CA MET A 350 -2.60 24.74 -4.44
C MET A 350 -2.40 26.04 -5.21
N THR A 351 -2.68 27.15 -4.54
CA THR A 351 -2.35 28.48 -5.01
C THR A 351 -1.07 28.95 -4.35
N SER A 352 -0.22 29.69 -5.07
CA SER A 352 0.92 30.40 -4.51
C SER A 352 0.94 31.86 -4.93
N VAL A 353 1.41 32.75 -4.06
CA VAL A 353 1.55 34.19 -4.30
C VAL A 353 2.89 34.69 -3.79
N LEU A 354 3.52 35.60 -4.55
CA LEU A 354 4.73 36.28 -4.12
C LEU A 354 4.42 37.26 -2.98
N GLU A 355 4.79 36.92 -1.75
CA GLU A 355 4.49 37.72 -0.57
C GLU A 355 5.55 38.79 -0.33
N SER A 356 6.83 38.41 -0.32
CA SER A 356 7.91 39.34 -0.04
C SER A 356 9.21 38.98 -0.76
N ARG A 357 10.04 40.00 -0.95
CA ARG A 357 11.37 39.87 -1.56
C ARG A 357 12.35 40.78 -0.87
N SER A 358 13.53 40.23 -0.56
CA SER A 358 14.69 40.94 -0.02
C SER A 358 15.91 40.71 -0.91
N SER A 359 17.07 41.26 -0.53
CA SER A 359 18.33 41.01 -1.26
C SER A 359 18.81 39.56 -1.17
N ASN A 360 18.38 38.83 -0.14
CA ASN A 360 18.92 37.51 0.17
C ASN A 360 17.88 36.40 -0.02
N ASN A 361 16.61 36.71 0.26
CA ASN A 361 15.51 35.74 0.26
C ASN A 361 14.28 36.25 -0.49
N THR A 362 13.58 35.34 -1.15
CA THR A 362 12.22 35.57 -1.69
C THR A 362 11.24 34.62 -1.01
N ILE A 363 10.07 35.11 -0.61
CA ILE A 363 9.06 34.32 0.09
C ILE A 363 7.78 34.28 -0.74
N PHE A 364 7.33 33.07 -1.05
CA PHE A 364 6.00 32.81 -1.58
C PHE A 364 5.12 32.26 -0.48
N ARG A 365 3.86 32.68 -0.43
CA ARG A 365 2.83 32.02 0.38
C ARG A 365 2.08 31.04 -0.49
N TYR A 366 1.74 29.88 0.05
CA TYR A 366 0.82 28.97 -0.59
C TYR A 366 -0.47 28.82 0.23
N PHE A 367 -1.55 28.51 -0.46
CA PHE A 367 -2.87 28.18 0.07
C PHE A 367 -3.29 26.85 -0.54
N LEU A 368 -3.67 25.91 0.31
CA LEU A 368 -4.24 24.62 -0.05
C LEU A 368 -5.73 24.64 0.20
N GLU A 369 -6.47 24.20 -0.81
CA GLU A 369 -7.93 24.19 -0.84
C GLU A 369 -8.43 22.84 -1.36
N SER A 370 -9.54 22.34 -0.80
CA SER A 370 -10.21 21.11 -1.24
C SER A 370 -11.70 21.24 -1.01
N ALA A 371 -12.52 21.00 -2.04
CA ALA A 371 -13.97 20.90 -1.86
C ALA A 371 -14.39 19.55 -1.24
N ASP A 372 -13.48 18.59 -1.24
CA ASP A 372 -13.67 17.23 -0.72
C ASP A 372 -13.27 17.12 0.77
N ASP A 373 -12.99 18.26 1.43
CA ASP A 373 -12.78 18.35 2.88
C ASP A 373 -14.12 18.46 3.61
N ASN A 374 -14.42 17.45 4.44
CA ASN A 374 -15.73 17.29 5.05
C ASN A 374 -15.88 17.98 6.42
N ASP A 375 -14.89 18.76 6.85
CA ASP A 375 -15.07 19.71 7.96
C ASP A 375 -15.95 20.93 7.56
N GLY A 376 -16.19 21.03 6.25
CA GLY A 376 -17.05 21.94 5.54
C GLY A 376 -16.42 23.32 5.29
N ASP A 377 -15.11 23.48 5.48
CA ASP A 377 -14.35 24.58 4.91
C ASP A 377 -13.61 24.07 3.66
N ILE A 378 -13.53 24.90 2.61
CA ILE A 378 -12.69 24.56 1.45
C ILE A 378 -11.21 24.83 1.77
N ALA A 379 -10.92 25.73 2.71
CA ALA A 379 -9.56 26.06 3.11
C ALA A 379 -8.95 24.97 3.99
N VAL A 380 -7.91 24.31 3.48
CA VAL A 380 -7.23 23.20 4.18
C VAL A 380 -6.05 23.70 5.00
N SER A 381 -5.13 24.45 4.37
CA SER A 381 -3.90 24.91 5.02
C SER A 381 -3.24 26.04 4.25
N SER A 382 -2.43 26.86 4.93
CA SER A 382 -1.51 27.81 4.28
C SER A 382 -0.13 27.77 4.91
N GLY A 383 0.85 28.13 4.08
CA GLY A 383 2.24 28.15 4.50
C GLY A 383 3.10 29.04 3.63
N THR A 384 4.40 29.01 3.88
CA THR A 384 5.37 29.79 3.13
C THR A 384 6.45 28.91 2.53
N ILE A 385 7.02 29.37 1.42
CA ILE A 385 8.18 28.79 0.71
C ILE A 385 9.23 29.89 0.64
N THR A 386 10.41 29.64 1.20
CA THR A 386 11.52 30.59 1.21
C THR A 386 12.60 30.15 0.25
N PHE A 387 12.94 31.00 -0.72
CA PHE A 387 14.01 30.80 -1.68
C PHE A 387 15.26 31.59 -1.29
N ASP A 388 16.44 31.03 -1.57
CA ASP A 388 17.72 31.74 -1.51
C ASP A 388 17.92 32.64 -2.75
N SER A 389 19.04 33.38 -2.78
CA SER A 389 19.42 34.23 -3.91
C SER A 389 19.73 33.45 -5.21
N ASN A 390 19.90 32.14 -5.13
CA ASN A 390 20.15 31.26 -6.29
C ASN A 390 18.85 30.63 -6.82
N GLY A 391 17.71 30.88 -6.18
CA GLY A 391 16.42 30.30 -6.54
C GLY A 391 16.21 28.86 -6.06
N ASN A 392 16.94 28.42 -5.04
CA ASN A 392 16.70 27.13 -4.38
C ASN A 392 15.81 27.32 -3.15
N VAL A 393 14.95 26.34 -2.86
CA VAL A 393 14.15 26.32 -1.64
C VAL A 393 15.03 26.05 -0.42
N THR A 394 14.90 26.89 0.60
CA THR A 394 15.64 26.78 1.87
C THR A 394 14.76 26.32 3.02
N ASN A 395 13.48 26.66 2.99
CA ASN A 395 12.49 26.27 3.99
C ASN A 395 11.09 26.32 3.39
N TYR A 396 10.22 25.43 3.85
CA TYR A 396 8.78 25.53 3.64
C TYR A 396 8.03 25.01 4.86
N THR A 397 7.00 25.73 5.30
CA THR A 397 6.27 25.41 6.53
C THR A 397 4.82 25.90 6.48
N PRO A 398 3.84 25.12 6.96
CA PRO A 398 3.97 23.71 7.35
C PRO A 398 4.36 22.80 6.15
N ASN A 399 4.74 21.57 6.42
CA ASN A 399 4.99 20.55 5.40
C ASN A 399 3.99 19.38 5.48
N THR A 400 2.98 19.50 6.34
CA THR A 400 1.90 18.54 6.48
C THR A 400 0.57 19.28 6.48
N PHE A 401 -0.47 18.65 5.95
CA PHE A 401 -1.84 19.12 6.02
C PHE A 401 -2.78 17.93 6.22
N GLY A 402 -3.86 18.15 6.95
CA GLY A 402 -4.90 17.16 7.18
C GLY A 402 -6.09 17.41 6.26
N ILE A 403 -6.80 16.35 5.86
CA ILE A 403 -8.12 16.45 5.20
C ILE A 403 -9.10 15.59 5.98
N SER A 404 -10.24 16.18 6.34
CA SER A 404 -11.30 15.45 7.01
C SER A 404 -12.09 14.60 6.02
N ARG A 405 -12.20 13.31 6.31
CA ARG A 405 -13.03 12.35 5.57
C ARG A 405 -14.26 11.90 6.38
N VAL A 406 -14.75 12.79 7.25
CA VAL A 406 -15.94 12.50 8.08
C VAL A 406 -17.14 12.19 7.18
N ASN A 407 -17.91 11.16 7.55
CA ASN A 407 -19.06 10.64 6.82
C ASN A 407 -18.78 9.98 5.45
N THR A 408 -17.52 9.69 5.08
CA THR A 408 -17.19 8.97 3.83
C THR A 408 -16.81 7.50 4.03
N ALA A 409 -16.80 7.03 5.29
CA ALA A 409 -16.30 5.71 5.69
C ALA A 409 -14.80 5.47 5.45
N ALA A 410 -14.06 6.50 5.04
CA ALA A 410 -12.60 6.52 4.99
C ALA A 410 -12.01 7.15 6.27
N ASP A 411 -10.72 6.91 6.49
CA ASP A 411 -9.97 7.51 7.60
C ASP A 411 -9.59 8.96 7.28
N GLU A 412 -9.36 9.77 8.32
CA GLU A 412 -8.76 11.10 8.15
C GLU A 412 -7.38 10.98 7.48
N MET A 413 -7.08 11.92 6.61
CA MET A 413 -5.85 11.90 5.83
C MET A 413 -4.87 12.92 6.38
N ASP A 414 -3.66 12.48 6.73
CA ASP A 414 -2.52 13.36 7.00
C ASP A 414 -1.49 13.22 5.87
N VAL A 415 -1.32 14.29 5.09
CA VAL A 415 -0.47 14.28 3.89
C VAL A 415 0.74 15.18 4.11
N THR A 416 1.92 14.66 3.80
CA THR A 416 3.17 15.42 3.76
C THR A 416 3.39 15.97 2.35
N ILE A 417 3.65 17.28 2.26
CA ILE A 417 3.95 17.98 1.02
C ILE A 417 5.44 18.31 0.94
N ASP A 418 6.09 17.85 -0.12
CA ASP A 418 7.45 18.24 -0.46
C ASP A 418 7.45 19.31 -1.56
N LEU A 419 7.94 20.49 -1.19
CA LEU A 419 8.07 21.66 -2.08
C LEU A 419 9.53 21.93 -2.47
N SER A 420 10.47 21.06 -2.09
CA SER A 420 11.90 21.27 -2.29
C SER A 420 12.31 21.32 -3.77
N ASN A 421 11.54 20.69 -4.66
CA ASN A 421 11.78 20.66 -6.10
C ASN A 421 11.15 21.82 -6.87
N ILE A 422 10.58 22.81 -6.18
CA ILE A 422 10.21 24.09 -6.79
C ILE A 422 11.46 24.96 -6.96
N SER A 423 11.60 25.61 -8.11
CA SER A 423 12.66 26.57 -8.36
C SER A 423 12.15 28.02 -8.31
N GLY A 424 12.96 28.92 -7.75
CA GLY A 424 12.80 30.37 -7.90
C GLY A 424 13.39 30.91 -9.20
N ILE A 425 13.81 30.05 -10.13
CA ILE A 425 14.39 30.45 -11.41
C ILE A 425 13.29 30.41 -12.48
N SER A 426 12.57 31.53 -12.61
CA SER A 426 11.63 31.75 -13.72
C SER A 426 11.87 33.11 -14.40
N SER A 427 11.40 33.25 -15.63
CA SER A 427 11.45 34.48 -16.41
C SER A 427 10.06 35.10 -16.55
N ALA A 428 9.98 36.41 -16.76
CA ALA A 428 8.69 37.10 -16.94
C ALA A 428 7.87 36.58 -18.13
N SER A 429 8.50 35.93 -19.12
CA SER A 429 7.79 35.29 -20.24
C SER A 429 7.27 33.90 -19.89
N ALA A 430 7.89 33.21 -18.94
CA ALA A 430 7.47 31.88 -18.50
C ALA A 430 6.43 31.96 -17.37
N GLY A 431 6.49 33.01 -16.55
CA GLY A 431 5.59 33.22 -15.41
C GLY A 431 5.82 32.20 -14.31
N SER A 432 4.95 32.21 -13.31
CA SER A 432 4.95 31.20 -12.24
C SER A 432 4.14 29.97 -12.66
N THR A 433 4.70 28.78 -12.43
CA THR A 433 4.06 27.49 -12.76
C THR A 433 4.31 26.48 -11.64
N LEU A 434 3.31 25.65 -11.36
CA LEU A 434 3.36 24.57 -10.39
C LEU A 434 2.70 23.31 -10.96
N LYS A 435 3.19 22.13 -10.57
CA LYS A 435 2.62 20.85 -10.96
C LYS A 435 2.92 19.78 -9.91
N LEU A 436 2.03 18.80 -9.79
CA LEU A 436 2.34 17.55 -9.13
C LEU A 436 3.43 16.81 -9.92
N THR A 437 4.51 16.42 -9.25
CA THR A 437 5.61 15.66 -9.83
C THR A 437 5.50 14.18 -9.45
N LEU A 438 5.18 13.90 -8.19
CA LEU A 438 5.08 12.55 -7.65
C LEU A 438 4.02 12.50 -6.54
N GLN A 439 3.36 11.35 -6.41
CA GLN A 439 2.58 10.99 -5.23
C GLN A 439 2.68 9.48 -4.99
N ASP A 440 2.38 9.05 -3.76
CA ASP A 440 2.42 7.64 -3.36
C ASP A 440 1.04 6.97 -3.25
N GLY A 441 -0.06 7.72 -3.34
CA GLY A 441 -1.41 7.15 -3.36
C GLY A 441 -1.84 6.66 -4.74
N SER A 442 -2.80 5.75 -4.76
CA SER A 442 -3.35 5.16 -5.98
C SER A 442 -4.85 4.91 -5.88
N ASP A 443 -5.46 4.81 -7.06
CA ASP A 443 -6.79 4.25 -7.25
C ASP A 443 -6.86 2.77 -6.80
N PRO A 444 -8.07 2.24 -6.56
CA PRO A 444 -8.25 0.83 -6.23
C PRO A 444 -7.79 -0.05 -7.38
N GLY A 445 -6.88 -0.99 -7.09
CA GLY A 445 -6.39 -1.97 -8.03
C GLY A 445 -6.78 -3.39 -7.65
N THR A 446 -6.91 -4.25 -8.66
CA THR A 446 -7.20 -5.67 -8.51
C THR A 446 -5.92 -6.50 -8.60
N LEU A 447 -5.85 -7.63 -7.88
CA LEU A 447 -4.68 -8.50 -7.92
C LEU A 447 -4.53 -9.14 -9.31
N ALA A 448 -3.54 -8.67 -10.09
CA ALA A 448 -3.34 -9.09 -11.48
C ALA A 448 -2.41 -10.30 -11.61
N SER A 449 -1.34 -10.36 -10.81
CA SER A 449 -0.38 -11.46 -10.84
C SER A 449 0.32 -11.64 -9.50
N PHE A 450 1.13 -12.68 -9.36
CA PHE A 450 1.97 -12.90 -8.18
C PHE A 450 3.35 -13.43 -8.59
N VAL A 451 4.34 -13.19 -7.73
CA VAL A 451 5.71 -13.68 -7.86
C VAL A 451 6.14 -14.26 -6.52
N ILE A 452 6.84 -15.37 -6.55
CA ILE A 452 7.39 -16.02 -5.36
C ILE A 452 8.91 -15.85 -5.39
N ASP A 453 9.47 -15.30 -4.32
CA ASP A 453 10.91 -15.07 -4.21
C ASP A 453 11.67 -16.31 -3.68
N GLU A 454 13.00 -16.20 -3.61
CA GLU A 454 13.85 -17.31 -3.13
C GLU A 454 13.68 -17.62 -1.64
N THR A 455 13.16 -16.66 -0.88
CA THR A 455 12.84 -16.78 0.55
C THR A 455 11.43 -17.35 0.78
N GLY A 456 10.70 -17.63 -0.29
CA GLY A 456 9.33 -18.14 -0.28
C GLY A 456 8.26 -17.08 -0.06
N ILE A 457 8.61 -15.79 -0.02
CA ILE A 457 7.63 -14.71 0.09
C ILE A 457 6.88 -14.59 -1.22
N ILE A 458 5.55 -14.51 -1.11
CA ILE A 458 4.62 -14.37 -2.21
C ILE A 458 4.24 -12.90 -2.30
N ASN A 459 4.66 -12.25 -3.36
CA ASN A 459 4.33 -10.85 -3.64
C ASN A 459 3.24 -10.80 -4.71
N GLY A 460 2.10 -10.21 -4.38
CA GLY A 460 1.03 -9.89 -5.31
C GLY A 460 1.33 -8.57 -6.02
N VAL A 461 1.13 -8.54 -7.33
CA VAL A 461 1.25 -7.35 -8.19
C VAL A 461 -0.14 -6.99 -8.66
N PHE A 462 -0.58 -5.79 -8.31
CA PHE A 462 -1.88 -5.24 -8.65
C PHE A 462 -1.80 -4.44 -9.96
N ASP A 463 -2.93 -4.29 -10.65
CA ASP A 463 -3.02 -3.55 -11.92
C ASP A 463 -2.75 -2.03 -11.78
N ASN A 464 -2.97 -1.47 -10.58
CA ASN A 464 -2.57 -0.11 -10.21
C ASN A 464 -1.06 0.03 -9.91
N GLY A 465 -0.28 -1.04 -10.10
CA GLY A 465 1.18 -1.05 -9.90
C GLY A 465 1.64 -1.26 -8.46
N ILE A 466 0.70 -1.39 -7.50
CA ILE A 466 1.02 -1.72 -6.12
C ILE A 466 1.56 -3.15 -6.02
N ILE A 467 2.52 -3.33 -5.12
CA ILE A 467 3.00 -4.65 -4.70
C ILE A 467 2.68 -4.84 -3.21
N ARG A 468 2.08 -5.98 -2.86
CA ARG A 468 1.84 -6.38 -1.46
C ARG A 468 2.25 -7.83 -1.22
N THR A 469 2.71 -8.11 -0.01
CA THR A 469 3.00 -9.47 0.42
C THR A 469 1.68 -10.20 0.70
N LEU A 470 1.49 -11.39 0.12
CA LEU A 470 0.29 -12.22 0.33
C LEU A 470 0.53 -13.38 1.30
N GLY A 471 1.79 -13.68 1.61
CA GLY A 471 2.20 -14.75 2.52
C GLY A 471 3.62 -15.22 2.26
N GLN A 472 4.05 -16.22 3.01
CA GLN A 472 5.36 -16.85 2.84
C GLN A 472 5.24 -18.38 2.93
N ILE A 473 5.76 -19.08 1.92
CA ILE A 473 5.85 -20.54 1.92
C ILE A 473 6.92 -20.97 2.93
N THR A 474 6.54 -21.87 3.82
CA THR A 474 7.44 -22.43 4.82
C THR A 474 7.92 -23.81 4.40
N LEU A 475 9.11 -24.18 4.86
CA LEU A 475 9.69 -25.50 4.65
C LEU A 475 9.75 -26.26 5.97
N SER A 476 9.68 -27.58 5.88
CA SER A 476 9.97 -28.47 7.00
C SER A 476 11.29 -29.19 6.77
N ARG A 477 12.09 -29.30 7.84
CA ARG A 477 13.29 -30.14 7.88
C ARG A 477 13.11 -31.24 8.91
N PHE A 478 13.76 -32.36 8.65
CA PHE A 478 13.80 -33.51 9.55
C PHE A 478 15.24 -33.82 9.91
N SER A 479 15.49 -34.17 11.17
CA SER A 479 16.82 -34.61 11.61
C SER A 479 17.25 -35.90 10.89
N ASN A 480 16.29 -36.75 10.54
CA ASN A 480 16.53 -37.97 9.78
C ASN A 480 15.49 -38.17 8.66
N PRO A 481 15.73 -37.65 7.44
CA PRO A 481 14.83 -37.84 6.30
C PRO A 481 14.59 -39.30 5.92
N GLN A 482 15.51 -40.22 6.26
CA GLN A 482 15.33 -41.66 5.99
C GLN A 482 14.24 -42.30 6.86
N GLY A 483 13.84 -41.65 7.96
CA GLY A 483 12.77 -42.11 8.83
C GLY A 483 11.37 -41.71 8.36
N LEU A 484 11.25 -40.94 7.28
CA LEU A 484 9.97 -40.55 6.69
C LEU A 484 9.29 -41.74 6.01
N LEU A 485 7.98 -41.81 6.14
CA LEU A 485 7.15 -42.84 5.50
C LEU A 485 6.58 -42.29 4.20
N GLU A 486 6.54 -43.09 3.14
CA GLU A 486 5.85 -42.70 1.91
C GLU A 486 4.33 -42.70 2.13
N PHE A 487 3.66 -41.65 1.66
CA PHE A 487 2.21 -41.52 1.69
C PHE A 487 1.57 -41.49 0.28
N GLY A 488 2.33 -41.95 -0.73
CA GLY A 488 1.91 -41.91 -2.14
C GLY A 488 2.09 -40.54 -2.78
N ASN A 489 1.92 -40.46 -4.11
CA ASN A 489 1.97 -39.22 -4.91
C ASN A 489 3.20 -38.31 -4.63
N SER A 490 4.37 -38.91 -4.41
CA SER A 490 5.62 -38.21 -4.05
C SER A 490 5.55 -37.41 -2.73
N THR A 491 4.61 -37.78 -1.84
CA THR A 491 4.46 -37.21 -0.50
C THR A 491 4.96 -38.16 0.59
N PHE A 492 5.28 -37.57 1.73
CA PHE A 492 5.87 -38.22 2.89
C PHE A 492 5.11 -37.84 4.16
N GLN A 493 5.08 -38.75 5.13
CA GLN A 493 4.59 -38.50 6.49
C GLN A 493 5.70 -38.69 7.51
N GLU A 494 5.54 -38.04 8.66
CA GLU A 494 6.43 -38.22 9.80
C GLU A 494 6.43 -39.69 10.24
N GLY A 495 7.62 -40.25 10.43
CA GLY A 495 7.80 -41.57 11.02
C GLY A 495 8.46 -41.47 12.39
N VAL A 496 8.32 -42.52 13.21
CA VAL A 496 8.90 -42.54 14.57
C VAL A 496 10.42 -42.29 14.61
N SER A 497 11.12 -42.58 13.51
CA SER A 497 12.57 -42.39 13.38
C SER A 497 12.98 -41.14 12.60
N SER A 498 12.04 -40.35 12.05
CA SER A 498 12.39 -39.08 11.37
C SER A 498 12.69 -37.95 12.36
N GLY A 499 12.10 -38.05 13.56
CA GLY A 499 11.97 -36.93 14.49
C GLY A 499 10.84 -35.98 14.07
N PRO A 500 10.48 -35.02 14.94
CA PRO A 500 9.43 -34.05 14.65
C PRO A 500 9.85 -33.11 13.52
N PRO A 501 8.87 -32.54 12.78
CA PRO A 501 9.14 -31.53 11.77
C PRO A 501 9.71 -30.26 12.40
N PHE A 502 10.79 -29.74 11.82
CA PHE A 502 11.34 -28.44 12.18
C PHE A 502 10.98 -27.41 11.11
N LEU A 503 10.08 -26.50 11.48
CA LEU A 503 9.57 -25.44 10.63
C LEU A 503 10.63 -24.34 10.45
N VAL A 504 10.92 -24.03 9.19
CA VAL A 504 11.95 -23.06 8.82
C VAL A 504 11.52 -22.27 7.59
N THR A 505 11.91 -20.99 7.54
CA THR A 505 11.80 -20.20 6.31
C THR A 505 12.91 -20.61 5.34
N PRO A 506 12.65 -20.64 4.03
CA PRO A 506 13.68 -20.87 3.02
C PRO A 506 14.93 -19.99 3.20
N GLY A 507 16.11 -20.54 2.92
CA GLY A 507 17.40 -19.85 3.04
C GLY A 507 17.93 -19.65 4.47
N ASN A 508 17.13 -19.91 5.51
CA ASN A 508 17.53 -19.77 6.92
C ASN A 508 17.71 -21.12 7.61
N PHE A 509 18.49 -21.14 8.70
CA PHE A 509 18.69 -22.30 9.58
C PHE A 509 19.06 -23.60 8.83
N GLY A 510 19.82 -23.48 7.72
CA GLY A 510 20.25 -24.61 6.90
C GLY A 510 19.16 -25.21 6.00
N ALA A 511 18.03 -24.53 5.84
CA ALA A 511 17.06 -24.83 4.79
C ALA A 511 17.59 -24.38 3.43
N GLY A 512 17.19 -25.09 2.39
CA GLY A 512 17.36 -24.66 1.01
C GLY A 512 16.54 -23.41 0.69
N THR A 513 16.80 -22.83 -0.48
CA THR A 513 16.01 -21.73 -1.04
C THR A 513 14.89 -22.28 -1.94
N ILE A 514 13.87 -21.47 -2.20
CA ILE A 514 12.85 -21.76 -3.20
C ILE A 514 13.30 -21.15 -4.53
N ARG A 515 12.89 -21.78 -5.63
CA ARG A 515 13.02 -21.23 -6.98
C ARG A 515 11.65 -21.33 -7.64
N ALA A 516 11.14 -20.19 -8.09
CA ALA A 516 9.86 -20.12 -8.78
C ALA A 516 10.02 -20.34 -10.29
N GLY A 517 8.99 -20.88 -10.93
CA GLY A 517 8.98 -21.19 -12.36
C GLY A 517 9.99 -22.25 -12.74
N SER A 518 10.15 -23.30 -11.92
CA SER A 518 11.22 -24.29 -12.11
C SER A 518 10.89 -25.71 -11.70
#